data_AF-A0A7Y5BYB5-F1
#
_entry.id   AF-A0A7Y5BYB5-F1
#
_cell.length_a   1.000
_cell.length_b   1.000
_cell.length_c   1.000
_cell.angle_alpha   90.00
_cell.angle_beta   90.00
_cell.angle_gamma   90.00
#
_symmetry.space_group_name_H-M   'P 1'
#
loop_
_entity.id
_entity.type
_entity.pdbx_description
1 polymer ?
#
loop_
_entity_poly.entity_id
_entity_poly.type
_entity_poly.pdbx_seq_one_letter_code
_entity_poly.pdbx_strand_id
1 'polypeptide(L)'
;MASGKAHATASVLLTIPAGMLALGLGGDWGAATACAVGSLAGVLLSPDLDVNNPIHSNYIVGKYMGCVGGAAWFAFWRPYAWFLPHRSPLSHWPVLGTLLRILYMIALSAPLWFLFTLFWFGSGQSLPTPGPALQESLTWGVIGLMLSDTMHYIMDYVPAFRQHRRPWWQRMLRKIF
;
A
#
# COMPACT_ATOMS: atom_id res chain seq x y z
N MET A 1 0.20 -12.62 13.81
CA MET A 1 0.15 -11.69 12.68
C MET A 1 0.32 -12.51 11.44
N ALA A 2 -0.43 -12.12 10.42
CA ALA A 2 -0.26 -12.73 9.13
C ALA A 2 1.13 -12.36 8.57
N SER A 3 1.60 -13.15 7.61
CA SER A 3 2.85 -12.84 6.93
C SER A 3 2.60 -11.80 5.83
N GLY A 4 3.62 -11.03 5.43
CA GLY A 4 3.49 -10.11 4.30
C GLY A 4 3.00 -10.78 3.00
N LYS A 5 3.27 -12.09 2.80
CA LYS A 5 2.68 -12.87 1.71
C LYS A 5 1.16 -13.04 1.84
N ALA A 6 0.69 -13.30 3.07
CA ALA A 6 -0.73 -13.41 3.35
C ALA A 6 -1.43 -12.05 3.18
N HIS A 7 -0.82 -10.95 3.64
CA HIS A 7 -1.33 -9.60 3.40
C HIS A 7 -1.44 -9.29 1.90
N ALA A 8 -0.37 -9.53 1.14
CA ALA A 8 -0.40 -9.35 -0.32
C ALA A 8 -1.47 -10.21 -1.00
N THR A 9 -1.63 -11.46 -0.56
CA THR A 9 -2.70 -12.33 -1.09
C THR A 9 -4.09 -11.75 -0.80
N ALA A 10 -4.30 -11.22 0.41
CA ALA A 10 -5.56 -10.57 0.76
C ALA A 10 -5.83 -9.33 -0.09
N SER A 11 -4.83 -8.46 -0.31
CA SER A 11 -4.95 -7.29 -1.20
C SER A 11 -5.34 -7.68 -2.63
N VAL A 12 -4.77 -8.78 -3.16
CA VAL A 12 -5.10 -9.32 -4.48
C VAL A 12 -6.53 -9.86 -4.52
N LEU A 13 -6.94 -10.66 -3.54
CA LEU A 13 -8.29 -11.22 -3.48
C LEU A 13 -9.36 -10.14 -3.28
N LEU A 14 -9.02 -9.03 -2.64
CA LEU A 14 -9.92 -7.91 -2.38
C LEU A 14 -10.14 -7.01 -3.61
N THR A 15 -9.35 -7.15 -4.68
CA THR A 15 -9.47 -6.32 -5.89
C THR A 15 -10.86 -6.32 -6.51
N ILE A 16 -11.42 -7.52 -6.78
CA ILE A 16 -12.75 -7.66 -7.37
C ILE A 16 -13.84 -7.16 -6.40
N PRO A 17 -13.89 -7.61 -5.12
CA PRO A 17 -14.86 -7.08 -4.15
C PRO A 17 -14.80 -5.55 -3.99
N ALA A 18 -13.61 -4.94 -3.98
CA ALA A 18 -13.43 -3.50 -3.86
C ALA A 18 -14.03 -2.75 -5.07
N GLY A 19 -13.79 -3.24 -6.29
CA GLY A 19 -14.40 -2.68 -7.50
C GLY A 19 -15.93 -2.84 -7.52
N MET A 20 -16.44 -4.01 -7.13
CA MET A 20 -17.89 -4.25 -7.02
C MET A 20 -18.55 -3.35 -5.98
N LEU A 21 -17.87 -3.09 -4.85
CA LEU A 21 -18.36 -2.17 -3.82
C LEU A 21 -18.50 -0.75 -4.37
N ALA A 22 -17.54 -0.27 -5.16
CA ALA A 22 -17.63 1.06 -5.77
C ALA A 22 -18.83 1.18 -6.72
N LEU A 23 -19.09 0.16 -7.56
CA LEU A 23 -20.31 0.12 -8.40
C LEU A 23 -21.58 0.12 -7.55
N GLY A 24 -21.61 -0.67 -6.48
CA GLY A 24 -22.76 -0.76 -5.57
C GLY A 24 -23.04 0.54 -4.82
N LEU A 25 -22.03 1.41 -4.65
CA LEU A 25 -22.15 2.74 -4.06
C LEU A 25 -22.45 3.84 -5.09
N GLY A 26 -22.74 3.47 -6.34
CA GLY A 26 -23.12 4.40 -7.40
C GLY A 26 -21.96 4.95 -8.23
N GLY A 27 -20.74 4.43 -8.05
CA GLY A 27 -19.61 4.73 -8.94
C GLY A 27 -19.79 4.11 -10.32
N ASP A 28 -19.12 4.68 -11.32
CA ASP A 28 -19.06 4.11 -12.67
C ASP A 28 -17.94 3.05 -12.81
N TRP A 29 -17.71 2.57 -14.03
CA TRP A 29 -16.65 1.61 -14.31
C TRP A 29 -15.24 2.17 -14.09
N GLY A 30 -15.06 3.49 -14.21
CA GLY A 30 -13.81 4.18 -13.89
C GLY A 30 -13.54 4.12 -12.38
N ALA A 31 -14.52 4.50 -11.57
CA ALA A 31 -14.50 4.37 -10.11
C ALA A 31 -14.24 2.94 -9.65
N ALA A 32 -14.93 1.97 -10.25
CA ALA A 32 -14.76 0.55 -9.94
C ALA A 32 -13.34 0.05 -10.22
N THR A 33 -12.81 0.41 -11.39
CA THR A 33 -11.45 0.05 -11.80
C THR A 33 -10.44 0.71 -10.87
N ALA A 34 -10.62 2.00 -10.57
CA ALA A 34 -9.72 2.72 -9.68
C ALA A 34 -9.70 2.13 -8.27
N CYS A 35 -10.87 1.80 -7.71
CA CYS A 35 -10.98 1.13 -6.41
C CYS A 35 -10.28 -0.25 -6.40
N ALA A 36 -10.49 -1.06 -7.44
CA ALA A 36 -9.83 -2.36 -7.59
C ALA A 36 -8.30 -2.22 -7.68
N VAL A 37 -7.81 -1.27 -8.47
CA VAL A 37 -6.37 -0.96 -8.61
C VAL A 37 -5.79 -0.43 -7.29
N GLY A 38 -6.53 0.42 -6.58
CA GLY A 38 -6.17 0.90 -5.25
C GLY A 38 -5.97 -0.23 -4.25
N SER A 39 -6.90 -1.19 -4.23
CA SER A 39 -6.76 -2.40 -3.40
C SER A 39 -5.54 -3.22 -3.81
N LEU A 40 -5.30 -3.40 -5.11
CA LEU A 40 -4.12 -4.11 -5.61
C LEU A 40 -2.82 -3.40 -5.22
N ALA A 41 -2.80 -2.07 -5.22
CA ALA A 41 -1.64 -1.27 -4.83
C ALA A 41 -1.22 -1.54 -3.38
N GLY A 42 -2.13 -2.02 -2.53
CA GLY A 42 -1.83 -2.47 -1.16
C GLY A 42 -0.80 -3.61 -1.08
N VAL A 43 -0.55 -4.35 -2.17
CA VAL A 43 0.56 -5.31 -2.28
C VAL A 43 1.92 -4.62 -2.11
N LEU A 44 2.05 -3.39 -2.60
CA LEU A 44 3.26 -2.60 -2.52
C LEU A 44 3.20 -1.57 -1.39
N LEU A 45 2.02 -0.96 -1.20
CA LEU A 45 1.76 0.17 -0.30
C LEU A 45 1.14 -0.25 1.05
N SER A 46 1.61 -1.36 1.61
CA SER A 46 1.08 -1.94 2.84
C SER A 46 1.56 -1.21 4.12
N PRO A 47 0.84 -1.34 5.25
CA PRO A 47 1.29 -0.88 6.56
C PRO A 47 2.70 -1.33 6.95
N ASP A 48 3.09 -2.55 6.56
CA ASP A 48 4.42 -3.13 6.84
C ASP A 48 5.61 -2.27 6.34
N LEU A 49 5.38 -1.25 5.50
CA LEU A 49 6.41 -0.28 5.08
C LEU A 49 6.97 0.57 6.23
N ASP A 50 6.34 0.55 7.41
CA ASP A 50 6.85 1.13 8.65
C ASP A 50 7.93 0.27 9.35
N VAL A 51 8.29 -0.89 8.79
CA VAL A 51 9.33 -1.77 9.32
C VAL A 51 10.72 -1.36 8.81
N ASN A 52 11.68 -1.24 9.74
CA ASN A 52 13.07 -0.87 9.43
C ASN A 52 13.93 -1.97 8.76
N ASN A 53 13.32 -3.05 8.31
CA ASN A 53 13.97 -4.18 7.64
C ASN A 53 13.22 -4.50 6.35
N PRO A 54 13.87 -5.12 5.35
CA PRO A 54 13.21 -5.48 4.09
C PRO A 54 11.98 -6.36 4.31
N ILE A 55 10.85 -5.95 3.72
CA ILE A 55 9.56 -6.66 3.76
C ILE A 55 9.21 -7.30 2.42
N HIS A 56 8.02 -7.89 2.32
CA HIS A 56 7.59 -8.58 1.11
C HIS A 56 7.52 -7.66 -0.12
N SER A 57 7.08 -6.40 0.05
CA SER A 57 7.05 -5.43 -1.07
C SER A 57 8.45 -5.13 -1.61
N ASN A 58 9.48 -5.04 -0.76
CA ASN A 58 10.87 -4.89 -1.22
C ASN A 58 11.32 -6.08 -2.09
N TYR A 59 10.93 -7.30 -1.72
CA TYR A 59 11.22 -8.49 -2.52
C TYR A 59 10.51 -8.46 -3.88
N ILE A 60 9.23 -8.07 -3.90
CA ILE A 60 8.46 -7.95 -5.15
C ILE A 60 9.12 -6.91 -6.06
N VAL A 61 9.40 -5.71 -5.56
CA VAL A 61 10.05 -4.67 -6.34
C VAL A 61 11.44 -5.12 -6.81
N GLY A 62 12.24 -5.74 -5.92
CA GLY A 62 13.56 -6.27 -6.29
C GLY A 62 13.51 -7.36 -7.36
N LYS A 63 12.45 -8.18 -7.37
CA LYS A 63 12.24 -9.22 -8.39
C LYS A 63 11.95 -8.64 -9.78
N TYR A 64 11.15 -7.57 -9.85
CA TYR A 64 10.70 -7.00 -11.13
C TYR A 64 11.57 -5.83 -11.62
N MET A 65 12.24 -5.11 -10.71
CA MET A 65 13.07 -3.94 -11.02
C MET A 65 14.55 -4.14 -10.71
N GLY A 66 14.96 -5.38 -10.38
CA GLY A 66 16.33 -5.73 -10.03
C GLY A 66 16.77 -5.24 -8.64
N CYS A 67 18.02 -5.52 -8.28
CA CYS A 67 18.56 -5.17 -6.96
C CYS A 67 18.52 -3.66 -6.69
N VAL A 68 18.77 -2.84 -7.72
CA VAL A 68 18.74 -1.38 -7.64
C VAL A 68 17.32 -0.89 -7.34
N GLY A 69 16.30 -1.40 -8.03
CA GLY A 69 14.91 -1.03 -7.77
C GLY A 69 14.47 -1.42 -6.36
N GLY A 70 14.82 -2.62 -5.90
CA GLY A 70 14.52 -3.06 -4.54
C GLY A 70 15.21 -2.20 -3.47
N ALA A 71 16.47 -1.84 -3.69
CA ALA A 71 17.24 -0.96 -2.80
C ALA A 71 16.68 0.47 -2.79
N ALA A 72 16.31 1.01 -3.95
CA ALA A 72 15.67 2.32 -4.08
C ALA A 72 14.32 2.36 -3.36
N TRP A 73 13.50 1.31 -3.51
CA TRP A 73 12.24 1.18 -2.79
C TRP A 73 12.44 1.11 -1.27
N PHE A 74 13.43 0.34 -0.80
CA PHE A 74 13.76 0.30 0.62
C PHE A 74 14.23 1.66 1.15
N ALA A 75 15.14 2.32 0.42
CA ALA A 75 15.65 3.63 0.79
C ALA A 75 14.53 4.69 0.81
N PHE A 76 13.59 4.62 -0.14
CA PHE A 76 12.42 5.49 -0.21
C PHE A 76 11.57 5.39 1.05
N TRP A 77 11.31 4.20 1.59
CA TRP A 77 10.45 4.03 2.77
C TRP A 77 11.17 4.10 4.11
N ARG A 78 12.51 4.06 4.12
CA ARG A 78 13.31 4.06 5.36
C ARG A 78 13.05 5.28 6.26
N PRO A 79 12.93 6.53 5.76
CA PRO A 79 12.57 7.65 6.62
C PRO A 79 11.19 7.50 7.26
N TYR A 80 10.21 6.99 6.51
CA TYR A 80 8.87 6.71 7.02
C TYR A 80 8.91 5.73 8.21
N ALA A 81 9.65 4.62 8.08
CA ALA A 81 9.84 3.62 9.13
C ALA A 81 10.66 4.12 10.35
N TRP A 82 11.40 5.23 10.22
CA TRP A 82 12.08 5.88 11.33
C TRP A 82 11.15 6.77 12.15
N PHE A 83 10.25 7.49 11.50
CA PHE A 83 9.34 8.43 12.18
C PHE A 83 8.09 7.76 12.74
N LEU A 84 7.58 6.70 12.10
CA LEU A 84 6.39 5.99 12.52
C LEU A 84 6.77 4.61 13.03
N PRO A 85 6.66 4.35 14.36
CA PRO A 85 6.94 3.05 14.91
C PRO A 85 6.05 1.98 14.28
N HIS A 86 6.66 0.86 13.91
CA HIS A 86 5.92 -0.31 13.46
C HIS A 86 4.83 -0.69 14.48
N ARG A 87 3.58 -0.80 14.02
CA ARG A 87 2.39 -1.11 14.85
C ARG A 87 1.94 -0.02 15.81
N SER A 88 2.38 1.21 15.61
CA SER A 88 1.66 2.33 16.21
C SER A 88 0.22 2.36 15.66
N PRO A 89 -0.78 2.78 16.46
CA PRO A 89 -2.13 3.01 15.94
C PRO A 89 -2.12 3.93 14.71
N LEU A 90 -1.18 4.87 14.65
CA LEU A 90 -1.01 5.80 13.53
C LEU A 90 -0.64 5.10 12.21
N SER A 91 0.21 4.07 12.22
CA SER A 91 0.67 3.41 11.00
C SER A 91 -0.24 2.28 10.52
N HIS A 92 -0.89 1.59 11.47
CA HIS A 92 -1.75 0.43 11.19
C HIS A 92 -3.26 0.74 11.17
N TRP A 93 -3.71 1.92 11.63
CA TRP A 93 -5.10 2.28 11.40
C TRP A 93 -5.36 2.41 9.90
N PRO A 94 -6.43 1.79 9.37
CA PRO A 94 -6.65 1.74 7.93
C PRO A 94 -6.67 3.14 7.31
N VAL A 95 -7.56 4.02 7.75
CA VAL A 95 -7.70 5.35 7.16
C VAL A 95 -6.47 6.22 7.45
N LEU A 96 -6.10 6.36 8.72
CA LEU A 96 -5.03 7.27 9.13
C LEU A 96 -3.66 6.86 8.59
N GLY A 97 -3.36 5.56 8.63
CA GLY A 97 -2.12 5.00 8.09
C GLY A 97 -2.02 5.17 6.58
N THR A 98 -3.10 4.93 5.82
CA THR A 98 -3.14 5.19 4.38
C THR A 98 -2.85 6.67 4.09
N LEU A 99 -3.53 7.58 4.79
CA LEU A 99 -3.36 9.02 4.58
C LEU A 99 -1.94 9.49 4.90
N LEU A 100 -1.32 8.97 5.95
CA LEU A 100 0.08 9.29 6.29
C LEU A 100 1.05 8.77 5.22
N ARG A 101 0.85 7.57 4.67
CA ARG A 101 1.66 7.06 3.55
C ARG A 101 1.50 7.92 2.30
N ILE A 102 0.28 8.33 1.97
CA ILE A 102 0.03 9.21 0.82
C ILE A 102 0.69 10.57 1.03
N LEU A 103 0.50 11.17 2.20
CA LEU A 103 1.12 12.44 2.55
C LEU A 103 2.65 12.36 2.48
N TYR A 104 3.23 11.26 2.95
CA TYR A 104 4.66 11.00 2.85
C TYR A 104 5.13 10.97 1.38
N MET A 105 4.44 10.23 0.51
CA MET A 105 4.77 10.18 -0.92
C MET A 105 4.63 11.54 -1.59
N ILE A 106 3.61 12.33 -1.26
CA ILE A 106 3.42 13.70 -1.76
C ILE A 106 4.56 14.60 -1.29
N ALA A 107 4.87 14.59 0.01
CA ALA A 107 5.92 15.44 0.58
C ALA A 107 7.29 15.13 -0.03
N LEU A 108 7.62 13.85 -0.23
CA LEU A 108 8.90 13.44 -0.78
C LEU A 108 9.01 13.71 -2.30
N SER A 109 7.88 13.68 -3.02
CA SER A 109 7.83 14.02 -4.45
C SER A 109 7.69 15.51 -4.73
N ALA A 110 7.34 16.33 -3.73
CA ALA A 110 7.12 17.77 -3.88
C ALA A 110 8.30 18.54 -4.51
N PRO A 111 9.59 18.28 -4.17
CA PRO A 111 10.70 18.94 -4.83
C PRO A 111 10.79 18.65 -6.33
N LEU A 112 10.53 17.40 -6.73
CA LEU A 112 10.51 17.00 -8.15
C LEU A 112 9.34 17.66 -8.87
N TRP A 113 8.17 17.70 -8.22
CA TRP A 113 6.99 18.40 -8.74
C TRP A 113 7.22 19.90 -8.90
N PHE A 114 7.92 20.53 -7.95
CA PHE A 114 8.30 21.94 -8.01
C PHE A 114 9.24 22.22 -9.20
N LEU A 115 10.27 21.41 -9.38
CA LEU A 115 11.19 21.53 -10.53
C LEU A 115 10.47 21.34 -11.86
N PHE A 116 9.59 20.33 -11.95
CA PHE A 116 8.72 20.12 -13.11
C PHE A 116 7.87 21.37 -13.40
N THR A 117 7.29 21.96 -12.36
CA THR A 117 6.46 23.16 -12.46
C THR A 117 7.23 24.37 -12.98
N LEU A 118 8.45 24.60 -12.48
CA LEU A 118 9.32 25.67 -12.98
C LEU A 118 9.65 25.51 -14.48
N PHE A 119 10.01 24.28 -14.87
CA PHE A 119 10.27 23.95 -16.27
C PHE A 119 9.02 24.18 -17.15
N TRP A 120 7.86 23.74 -16.67
CA TRP A 120 6.59 23.86 -17.40
C TRP A 120 6.17 25.32 -17.60
N PHE A 121 6.19 26.14 -16.55
CA PHE A 121 5.89 27.56 -16.68
C PHE A 121 6.92 28.30 -17.54
N GLY A 122 8.19 27.91 -17.48
CA GLY A 122 9.24 28.43 -18.37
C GLY A 122 8.97 28.17 -19.85
N SER A 123 8.14 27.17 -20.19
CA SER A 123 7.70 26.89 -21.55
C SER A 123 6.50 27.73 -22.02
N GLY A 124 5.95 28.61 -21.17
CA GLY A 124 4.77 29.44 -21.47
C GLY A 124 3.44 28.70 -21.40
N GLN A 125 3.42 27.44 -20.93
CA GLN A 125 2.21 26.64 -20.79
C GLN A 125 1.63 26.72 -19.37
N SER A 126 0.30 26.64 -19.25
CA SER A 126 -0.37 26.47 -17.96
C SER A 126 -0.23 25.03 -17.47
N LEU A 127 -0.09 24.83 -16.15
CA LEU A 127 -0.10 23.49 -15.58
C LEU A 127 -1.41 22.75 -15.91
N PRO A 128 -1.34 21.46 -16.27
CA PRO A 128 -2.54 20.64 -16.40
C PRO A 128 -3.20 20.50 -15.02
N THR A 129 -4.45 20.95 -14.90
CA THR A 129 -5.26 20.65 -13.72
C THR A 129 -5.95 19.30 -13.91
N PRO A 130 -5.95 18.42 -12.91
CA PRO A 130 -6.65 17.14 -13.02
C PRO A 130 -8.16 17.42 -13.19
N GLY A 131 -8.73 16.95 -14.29
CA GLY A 131 -10.16 17.04 -14.54
C GLY A 131 -10.99 16.17 -13.58
N PRO A 132 -12.32 16.35 -13.54
CA PRO A 132 -13.20 15.67 -12.57
C PRO A 132 -13.06 14.14 -12.57
N ALA A 133 -12.95 13.51 -13.75
CA ALA A 133 -12.81 12.07 -13.86
C ALA A 133 -11.52 11.52 -13.22
N LEU A 134 -10.41 12.26 -13.33
CA LEU A 134 -9.16 11.88 -12.67
C LEU A 134 -9.25 12.07 -11.16
N GLN A 135 -9.87 13.16 -10.70
CA GLN A 135 -10.10 13.39 -9.27
C GLN A 135 -10.94 12.27 -8.66
N GLU A 136 -12.04 11.91 -9.31
CA GLU A 136 -12.89 10.79 -8.90
C GLU A 136 -12.12 9.46 -8.87
N SER A 137 -11.34 9.17 -9.92
CA SER A 137 -10.50 7.96 -9.97
C SER A 137 -9.48 7.94 -8.83
N LEU A 138 -8.85 9.07 -8.51
CA LEU A 138 -7.91 9.16 -7.39
C LEU A 138 -8.62 8.91 -6.05
N THR A 139 -9.80 9.50 -5.85
CA THR A 139 -10.61 9.27 -4.64
C THR A 139 -10.94 7.79 -4.47
N TRP A 140 -11.46 7.14 -5.50
CA TRP A 140 -11.78 5.71 -5.46
C TRP A 140 -10.54 4.83 -5.31
N GLY A 141 -9.41 5.19 -5.94
CA GLY A 141 -8.13 4.52 -5.74
C GLY A 141 -7.66 4.58 -4.29
N VAL A 142 -7.81 5.73 -3.63
CA VAL A 142 -7.49 5.88 -2.20
C VAL A 142 -8.42 5.03 -1.33
N ILE A 143 -9.72 5.01 -1.63
CA ILE A 143 -10.69 4.16 -0.93
C ILE A 143 -10.31 2.67 -1.08
N GLY A 144 -9.95 2.24 -2.29
CA GLY A 144 -9.47 0.88 -2.55
C GLY A 144 -8.25 0.51 -1.71
N LEU A 145 -7.28 1.42 -1.61
CA LEU A 145 -6.09 1.22 -0.77
C LEU A 145 -6.47 1.12 0.73
N MET A 146 -7.37 1.98 1.21
CA MET A 146 -7.89 1.92 2.58
C MET A 146 -8.61 0.59 2.88
N LEU A 147 -9.33 0.01 1.90
CA LEU A 147 -9.95 -1.31 2.05
C LEU A 147 -8.89 -2.41 2.21
N SER A 148 -7.81 -2.37 1.41
CA SER A 148 -6.68 -3.29 1.57
C SER A 148 -6.04 -3.16 2.96
N ASP A 149 -5.84 -1.92 3.44
CA ASP A 149 -5.27 -1.67 4.76
C ASP A 149 -6.21 -2.08 5.90
N THR A 150 -7.53 -2.00 5.68
CA THR A 150 -8.55 -2.53 6.58
C THR A 150 -8.42 -4.04 6.72
N MET A 151 -8.27 -4.74 5.59
CA MET A 151 -8.08 -6.19 5.61
C MET A 151 -6.77 -6.58 6.30
N HIS A 152 -5.69 -5.84 6.05
CA HIS A 152 -4.42 -6.02 6.74
C HIS A 152 -4.56 -5.84 8.26
N TYR A 153 -5.26 -4.78 8.70
CA TYR A 153 -5.54 -4.56 10.11
C TYR A 153 -6.36 -5.71 10.71
N ILE A 154 -7.43 -6.15 10.04
CA ILE A 154 -8.26 -7.28 10.48
C ILE A 154 -7.40 -8.54 10.68
N MET A 155 -6.51 -8.85 9.73
CA MET A 155 -5.67 -10.04 9.78
C MET A 155 -4.67 -10.04 10.94
N ASP A 156 -4.24 -8.87 11.41
CA ASP A 156 -3.30 -8.75 12.52
C ASP A 156 -3.97 -8.73 13.90
N TYR A 157 -5.16 -8.13 13.99
CA TYR A 157 -5.83 -7.86 15.25
C TYR A 157 -7.02 -8.78 15.55
N VAL A 158 -7.67 -9.35 14.55
CA VAL A 158 -8.80 -10.28 14.77
C VAL A 158 -8.27 -11.70 15.08
N PRO A 159 -8.58 -12.28 16.26
CA PRO A 159 -8.03 -13.57 16.68
C PRO A 159 -8.26 -14.72 15.69
N ALA A 160 -9.39 -14.72 14.97
CA ALA A 160 -9.76 -15.74 13.99
C ALA A 160 -8.74 -15.88 12.84
N PHE A 161 -8.04 -14.80 12.50
CA PHE A 161 -7.02 -14.79 11.43
C PHE A 161 -5.59 -14.92 11.96
N ARG A 162 -5.44 -14.99 13.28
CA ARG A 162 -4.12 -15.03 13.91
C ARG A 162 -3.54 -16.42 13.74
N GLN A 163 -2.53 -16.54 12.88
CA GLN A 163 -1.78 -17.80 12.77
C GLN A 163 -1.23 -18.20 14.15
N HIS A 164 -1.75 -19.30 14.71
CA HIS A 164 -1.12 -19.97 15.84
C HIS A 164 0.21 -20.53 15.37
N ARG A 165 1.31 -19.91 15.81
CA ARG A 165 2.63 -20.52 15.61
C ARG A 165 2.63 -21.84 16.36
N ARG A 166 2.70 -22.95 15.62
CA ARG A 166 2.87 -24.26 16.22
C ARG A 166 4.11 -24.24 17.13
N PRO A 167 4.03 -24.82 18.33
CA PRO A 167 5.17 -24.96 19.22
C PRO A 167 6.38 -25.56 18.48
N TRP A 168 7.59 -25.17 18.88
CA TRP A 168 8.83 -25.55 18.21
C TRP A 168 9.00 -27.07 18.07
N TRP A 169 8.51 -27.85 19.02
CA TRP A 169 8.56 -29.31 19.00
C TRP A 169 7.74 -29.94 17.86
N GLN A 170 6.59 -29.36 17.49
CA GLN A 170 5.78 -29.83 16.35
C GLN A 170 6.48 -29.63 15.00
N ARG A 171 7.40 -28.67 14.91
CA ARG A 171 8.22 -28.44 13.71
C ARG A 171 9.40 -29.39 13.63
N MET A 172 9.91 -29.84 14.77
CA MET A 172 11.05 -30.77 14.85
C MET A 172 10.64 -32.19 14.47
N LEU A 173 9.46 -32.65 14.91
CA LEU A 173 8.95 -34.00 14.63
C LEU A 173 8.75 -34.28 13.13
N ARG A 174 8.40 -33.28 12.32
CA ARG A 174 8.25 -33.42 10.85
C ARG A 174 9.56 -33.45 10.05
N LYS A 175 10.70 -33.27 10.70
CA LYS A 175 12.01 -33.47 10.06
C LYS A 175 12.58 -34.87 10.36
N ILE A 176 11.94 -35.58 11.28
CA ILE A 176 12.37 -36.89 11.78
C ILE A 176 11.49 -38.01 11.20
N PHE A 177 10.26 -37.68 10.79
CA PHE A 177 9.33 -38.53 10.02
C PHE A 177 8.99 -37.83 8.71
#